data_AF-A0A068UYJ1-F1
#
_entry.id   AF-A0A068UYJ1-F1
#
_cell.length_a   1.000
_cell.length_b   1.000
_cell.length_c   1.000
_cell.angle_alpha   90.00
_cell.angle_beta   90.00
_cell.angle_gamma   90.00
#
_symmetry.space_group_name_H-M   'P 1'
#
loop_
_entity.id
_entity.type
_entity.pdbx_description
1 polymer ?
#
loop_
_entity_poly.entity_id
_entity_poly.type
_entity_poly.pdbx_seq_one_letter_code
_entity_poly.pdbx_strand_id
1 'polypeptide(L)'
;MDYWTSSVSVDDEFEKLALRINPPMVTVDNESDKKATLIKVDSANRRGSLLEVVQVLTDLNLIIKRAYISSDGEWFMDVFHVTDQDGNKLSEDKVAERIQQSLGPRGRSFRSFRRSVGVQPALEHATIELTGRDRPGLLSEVFAVLADLKCNVVAAEVWTHNSRMASVVYITDEVNGVAIDDPERLSKIKQLLLHVLKGNKDRRSANTAVSVGSTHKERRLHQMMYADRDYDNDVMDCAPTSDRTKPLVTVEKCADKGYTVVNLSCPDRPKLLFDTVCTLTDMQYVVYHGTIIAEGPEAHQEYYIRHIDGWPISSEAERQRLIHCLEAAIKRRTSEGIRLELCSEDRVGLLSDVTRIFRENGLSVTRAEVTTRGSQAVNVFYVTDASGYPVKNETIEAVRKEIGLTILRVKDETYSTSPPQQGGKFSLGNLFRSRSERFLFSLGLIKSCSCAFE
;
A
#
# COMPACT_ATOMS: atom_id res chain seq x y z
N MET A 1 -20.30 -37.11 15.26
CA MET A 1 -19.32 -37.78 14.38
C MET A 1 -18.84 -36.71 13.43
N ASP A 2 -17.84 -35.97 13.88
CA ASP A 2 -17.30 -34.79 13.21
C ASP A 2 -16.04 -35.22 12.45
N TYR A 3 -16.04 -35.10 11.13
CA TYR A 3 -14.86 -35.33 10.29
C TYR A 3 -14.88 -34.41 9.08
N TRP A 4 -14.71 -33.10 9.29
CA TRP A 4 -14.40 -32.14 8.22
C TRP A 4 -13.44 -31.07 8.74
N THR A 5 -12.20 -31.48 9.06
CA THR A 5 -11.07 -30.57 9.31
C THR A 5 -9.79 -31.21 8.77
N SER A 6 -9.57 -31.17 7.44
CA SER A 6 -8.22 -31.45 6.89
C SER A 6 -7.92 -30.91 5.48
N SER A 7 -8.77 -30.12 4.82
CA SER A 7 -8.49 -29.68 3.43
C SER A 7 -7.47 -28.54 3.34
N VAL A 8 -7.47 -27.62 4.30
CA VAL A 8 -6.61 -26.42 4.27
C VAL A 8 -5.12 -26.75 4.46
N SER A 9 -4.79 -27.83 5.18
CA SER A 9 -3.38 -28.20 5.43
C SER A 9 -2.73 -28.94 4.26
N VAL A 10 -3.52 -29.67 3.45
CA VAL A 10 -3.01 -30.45 2.31
C VAL A 10 -2.72 -29.54 1.12
N ASP A 11 -3.56 -28.54 0.88
CA ASP A 11 -3.34 -27.54 -0.18
C ASP A 11 -2.06 -26.72 0.06
N ASP A 12 -1.77 -26.30 1.30
CA ASP A 12 -0.54 -25.56 1.62
C ASP A 12 0.73 -26.42 1.47
N GLU A 13 0.66 -27.73 1.74
CA GLU A 13 1.79 -28.65 1.46
C GLU A 13 1.98 -28.89 -0.04
N PHE A 14 0.90 -29.02 -0.80
CA PHE A 14 0.96 -29.18 -2.25
C PHE A 14 1.50 -27.92 -2.94
N GLU A 15 1.08 -26.73 -2.50
CA GLU A 15 1.60 -25.44 -2.96
C GLU A 15 3.10 -25.28 -2.65
N LYS A 16 3.56 -25.73 -1.48
CA LYS A 16 4.99 -25.73 -1.11
C LYS A 16 5.79 -26.71 -1.97
N LEU A 17 5.22 -27.86 -2.33
CA LEU A 17 5.84 -28.83 -3.23
C LEU A 17 5.93 -28.28 -4.65
N ALA A 18 4.87 -27.65 -5.16
CA ALA A 18 4.88 -27.00 -6.47
C ALA A 18 6.00 -25.95 -6.59
N LEU A 19 6.23 -25.15 -5.54
CA LEU A 19 7.36 -24.21 -5.46
C LEU A 19 8.75 -24.86 -5.43
N ARG A 20 8.86 -26.06 -4.85
CA ARG A 20 10.12 -26.80 -4.81
C ARG A 20 10.44 -27.43 -6.15
N ILE A 21 9.40 -27.85 -6.89
CA ILE A 21 9.51 -28.48 -8.20
C ILE A 21 9.76 -27.40 -9.27
N ASN A 22 9.00 -26.29 -9.22
CA ASN A 22 9.07 -25.18 -10.15
C ASN A 22 9.26 -23.86 -9.40
N PRO A 23 10.50 -23.52 -8.99
CA PRO A 23 10.77 -22.27 -8.30
C PRO A 23 10.47 -21.07 -9.22
N PRO A 24 10.11 -19.91 -8.66
CA PRO A 24 9.91 -18.70 -9.45
C PRO A 24 11.19 -18.34 -10.19
N MET A 25 11.07 -18.26 -11.51
CA MET A 25 12.13 -17.85 -12.41
C MET A 25 12.03 -16.34 -12.59
N VAL A 26 13.11 -15.64 -12.22
CA VAL A 26 13.20 -14.19 -12.38
C VAL A 26 14.30 -13.92 -13.39
N THR A 27 13.92 -13.34 -14.53
CA THR A 27 14.86 -12.89 -15.55
C THR A 27 14.87 -11.38 -15.58
N VAL A 28 16.06 -10.79 -15.56
CA VAL A 28 16.25 -9.35 -15.68
C VAL A 28 16.89 -9.06 -17.03
N ASP A 29 16.30 -8.14 -17.76
CA ASP A 29 16.77 -7.70 -19.07
C ASP A 29 16.93 -6.18 -19.05
N ASN A 30 18.16 -5.73 -19.24
CA ASN A 30 18.53 -4.32 -19.25
C ASN A 30 18.89 -3.83 -20.66
N GLU A 31 18.57 -4.56 -21.72
CA GLU A 31 18.91 -4.21 -23.11
C GLU A 31 17.67 -3.88 -23.94
N SER A 32 16.56 -4.60 -23.72
CA SER A 32 15.34 -4.46 -24.53
C SER A 32 14.66 -3.09 -24.43
N ASP A 33 14.86 -2.36 -23.34
CA ASP A 33 14.32 -1.01 -23.13
C ASP A 33 15.44 -0.03 -22.79
N LYS A 34 15.46 1.13 -23.46
CA LYS A 34 16.48 2.16 -23.24
C LYS A 34 16.32 2.89 -21.91
N LYS A 35 15.10 2.93 -21.35
CA LYS A 35 14.76 3.79 -20.21
C LYS A 35 14.46 3.03 -18.92
N ALA A 36 14.08 1.76 -19.01
CA ALA A 36 13.70 0.94 -17.86
C ALA A 36 14.41 -0.41 -17.88
N THR A 37 14.56 -1.02 -16.71
CA THR A 37 14.99 -2.41 -16.58
C THR A 37 13.75 -3.31 -16.63
N LEU A 38 13.78 -4.35 -17.44
CA LEU A 38 12.72 -5.32 -17.54
C LEU A 38 12.93 -6.43 -16.51
N ILE A 39 11.93 -6.66 -15.67
CA ILE A 39 11.89 -7.80 -14.75
C ILE A 39 10.75 -8.68 -15.22
N LYS A 40 11.09 -9.90 -15.64
CA LYS A 40 10.11 -10.91 -15.98
C LYS A 40 10.12 -12.00 -14.89
N VAL A 41 8.94 -12.32 -14.40
CA VAL A 41 8.69 -13.33 -13.36
C VAL A 41 7.78 -14.40 -13.92
N ASP A 42 8.29 -15.63 -13.99
CA ASP A 42 7.56 -16.82 -14.38
C ASP A 42 7.47 -17.78 -13.18
N SER A 43 6.27 -18.20 -12.81
CA SER A 43 6.09 -19.16 -11.70
C SER A 43 4.76 -19.89 -11.81
N ALA A 44 4.68 -21.03 -11.11
CA ALA A 44 3.40 -21.64 -10.79
C ALA A 44 2.51 -20.62 -10.08
N ASN A 45 1.27 -20.49 -10.55
CA ASN A 45 0.29 -19.56 -10.03
C ASN A 45 -0.33 -20.10 -8.77
N ARG A 46 -0.35 -19.26 -7.75
CA ARG A 46 -1.01 -19.48 -6.47
C ARG A 46 -1.78 -18.24 -6.09
N ARG A 47 -2.76 -18.42 -5.21
CA ARG A 47 -3.58 -17.32 -4.72
C ARG A 47 -2.68 -16.24 -4.11
N GLY A 48 -2.79 -15.03 -4.64
CA GLY A 48 -2.00 -13.88 -4.18
C GLY A 48 -0.58 -13.77 -4.75
N SER A 49 -0.18 -14.59 -5.75
CA SER A 49 1.19 -14.55 -6.31
C SER A 49 1.55 -13.16 -6.87
N LEU A 50 0.65 -12.53 -7.64
CA LEU A 50 0.84 -11.17 -8.13
C LEU A 50 1.09 -10.18 -6.99
N LEU A 51 0.31 -10.28 -5.90
CA LEU A 51 0.49 -9.43 -4.73
C LEU A 51 1.86 -9.65 -4.08
N GLU A 52 2.34 -10.89 -3.99
CA GLU A 52 3.69 -11.18 -3.47
C GLU A 52 4.78 -10.54 -4.33
N VAL A 53 4.66 -10.62 -5.66
CA VAL A 53 5.62 -9.99 -6.57
C VAL A 53 5.62 -8.47 -6.42
N VAL A 54 4.43 -7.86 -6.45
CA VAL A 54 4.29 -6.40 -6.30
C VAL A 54 4.76 -5.92 -4.91
N GLN A 55 4.55 -6.73 -3.86
CA GLN A 55 5.11 -6.49 -2.51
C GLN A 55 6.63 -6.43 -2.56
N VAL A 56 7.29 -7.44 -3.13
CA VAL A 56 8.77 -7.48 -3.21
C VAL A 56 9.32 -6.29 -3.98
N LEU A 57 8.72 -5.94 -5.12
CA LEU A 57 9.15 -4.77 -5.91
C LEU A 57 8.97 -3.47 -5.12
N THR A 58 7.88 -3.36 -4.36
CA THR A 58 7.60 -2.20 -3.50
C THR A 58 8.59 -2.09 -2.34
N ASP A 59 8.92 -3.20 -1.69
CA ASP A 59 9.90 -3.27 -0.60
C ASP A 59 11.32 -2.91 -1.06
N LEU A 60 11.64 -3.19 -2.32
CA LEU A 60 12.88 -2.78 -2.97
C LEU A 60 12.89 -1.31 -3.44
N ASN A 61 11.81 -0.57 -3.19
CA ASN A 61 11.62 0.82 -3.61
C ASN A 61 11.75 1.03 -5.13
N LEU A 62 11.33 0.03 -5.91
CA LEU A 62 11.33 0.11 -7.37
C LEU A 62 10.08 0.83 -7.87
N ILE A 63 10.23 1.69 -8.88
CA ILE A 63 9.13 2.38 -9.53
C ILE A 63 8.73 1.59 -10.78
N ILE A 64 7.48 1.15 -10.85
CA ILE A 64 6.93 0.40 -11.98
C ILE A 64 6.36 1.39 -12.99
N LYS A 65 6.97 1.48 -14.17
CA LYS A 65 6.54 2.36 -15.27
C LYS A 65 5.53 1.70 -16.19
N ARG A 66 5.71 0.40 -16.44
CA ARG A 66 4.77 -0.44 -17.17
C ARG A 66 4.72 -1.82 -16.54
N ALA A 67 3.58 -2.47 -16.61
CA ALA A 67 3.51 -3.89 -16.29
C ALA A 67 2.48 -4.61 -17.17
N TYR A 68 2.80 -5.85 -17.49
CA TYR A 68 1.94 -6.78 -18.22
C TYR A 68 1.80 -8.03 -17.38
N ILE A 69 0.58 -8.28 -16.93
CA ILE A 69 0.23 -9.40 -16.05
C ILE A 69 -0.50 -10.43 -16.89
N SER A 70 -0.11 -11.68 -16.79
CA SER A 70 -0.78 -12.76 -17.52
C SER A 70 -0.73 -14.05 -16.73
N SER A 71 -1.90 -14.62 -16.46
CA SER A 71 -2.08 -15.92 -15.84
C SER A 71 -3.05 -16.76 -16.66
N ASP A 72 -2.67 -18.00 -16.91
CA ASP A 72 -3.47 -18.99 -17.61
C ASP A 72 -4.19 -19.97 -16.65
N GLY A 73 -4.13 -19.68 -15.34
CA GLY A 73 -4.68 -20.52 -14.29
C GLY A 73 -3.58 -21.15 -13.46
N GLU A 74 -2.84 -22.10 -14.02
CA GLU A 74 -1.78 -22.84 -13.30
C GLU A 74 -0.43 -22.12 -13.31
N TRP A 75 -0.19 -21.26 -14.28
CA TRP A 75 1.04 -20.50 -14.44
C TRP A 75 0.74 -19.00 -14.55
N PHE A 76 1.74 -18.21 -14.23
CA PHE A 76 1.72 -16.78 -14.54
C PHE A 76 3.08 -16.34 -15.07
N MET A 77 3.01 -15.38 -15.98
CA MET A 77 4.13 -14.66 -16.54
C MET A 77 3.85 -13.18 -16.43
N ASP A 78 4.52 -12.54 -15.47
CA ASP A 78 4.38 -11.12 -15.23
C ASP A 78 5.65 -10.39 -15.66
N VAL A 79 5.47 -9.29 -16.39
CA VAL A 79 6.57 -8.47 -16.92
C VAL A 79 6.43 -7.06 -16.39
N PHE A 80 7.47 -6.56 -15.73
CA PHE A 80 7.52 -5.23 -15.12
C PHE A 80 8.66 -4.42 -15.72
N HIS A 81 8.37 -3.24 -16.25
CA HIS A 81 9.37 -2.24 -16.60
C HIS A 81 9.58 -1.35 -15.38
N VAL A 82 10.77 -1.40 -14.79
CA VAL A 82 11.07 -0.72 -13.53
C VAL A 82 12.26 0.23 -13.64
N THR A 83 12.27 1.22 -12.75
CA THR A 83 13.41 2.11 -12.49
C THR A 83 13.68 2.18 -10.99
N ASP A 84 14.82 2.73 -10.59
CA ASP A 84 15.03 3.18 -9.22
C ASP A 84 14.21 4.46 -8.92
N GLN A 85 14.39 5.01 -7.71
CA GLN A 85 13.73 6.24 -7.27
C GLN A 85 14.18 7.49 -8.02
N ASP A 86 15.38 7.46 -8.60
CA ASP A 86 15.96 8.55 -9.38
C ASP A 86 15.58 8.46 -10.88
N GLY A 87 14.83 7.41 -11.26
CA GLY A 87 14.39 7.16 -12.63
C GLY A 87 15.42 6.46 -13.51
N ASN A 88 16.50 5.93 -12.93
CA ASN A 88 17.55 5.22 -13.65
C ASN A 88 17.26 3.72 -13.72
N LYS A 89 17.96 3.07 -14.66
CA LYS A 89 17.98 1.62 -14.79
C LYS A 89 18.71 0.98 -13.62
N LEU A 90 18.31 -0.23 -13.28
CA LEU A 90 18.92 -1.01 -12.22
C LEU A 90 20.26 -1.61 -12.67
N SER A 91 21.20 -1.74 -11.74
CA SER A 91 22.45 -2.46 -11.97
C SER A 91 22.18 -3.97 -11.93
N GLU A 92 22.50 -4.69 -13.02
CA GLU A 92 22.05 -6.07 -13.29
C GLU A 92 22.36 -7.07 -12.18
N ASP A 93 23.55 -7.01 -11.57
CA ASP A 93 24.10 -8.16 -10.84
C ASP A 93 23.54 -8.38 -9.43
N LYS A 94 22.72 -7.48 -8.87
CA LYS A 94 22.25 -7.62 -7.47
C LYS A 94 20.75 -7.60 -7.29
N VAL A 95 19.98 -7.12 -8.27
CA VAL A 95 18.52 -6.99 -8.10
C VAL A 95 17.80 -8.29 -8.46
N ALA A 96 18.21 -8.96 -9.55
CA ALA A 96 17.63 -10.23 -9.98
C ALA A 96 17.72 -11.29 -8.87
N GLU A 97 18.93 -11.48 -8.32
CA GLU A 97 19.17 -12.42 -7.22
C GLU A 97 18.34 -12.07 -5.98
N ARG A 98 18.21 -10.78 -5.64
CA ARG A 98 17.41 -10.35 -4.48
C ARG A 98 15.94 -10.64 -4.66
N ILE A 99 15.39 -10.38 -5.84
CA ILE A 99 13.99 -10.65 -6.15
C ILE A 99 13.75 -12.17 -6.13
N GLN A 100 14.61 -12.94 -6.78
CA GLN A 100 14.52 -14.40 -6.82
C GLN A 100 14.65 -15.01 -5.41
N GLN A 101 15.56 -14.50 -4.57
CA GLN A 101 15.68 -14.92 -3.17
C GLN A 101 14.44 -14.56 -2.35
N SER A 102 13.82 -13.40 -2.61
CA SER A 102 12.63 -12.93 -1.89
C SER A 102 11.34 -13.67 -2.30
N LEU A 103 11.25 -14.11 -3.55
CA LEU A 103 10.12 -14.88 -4.09
C LEU A 103 10.29 -16.40 -3.90
N GLY A 104 11.53 -16.90 -3.82
CA GLY A 104 11.82 -18.32 -3.67
C GLY A 104 11.45 -18.89 -2.29
N PRO A 105 11.56 -20.22 -2.09
CA PRO A 105 11.17 -20.89 -0.85
C PRO A 105 11.93 -20.43 0.41
N ARG A 106 13.11 -19.80 0.24
CA ARG A 106 13.88 -19.16 1.33
C ARG A 106 13.43 -17.72 1.64
N GLY A 107 12.64 -17.10 0.76
CA GLY A 107 12.15 -15.73 0.89
C GLY A 107 11.24 -15.53 2.10
N ARG A 108 10.50 -16.57 2.53
CA ARG A 108 9.66 -16.50 3.74
C ARG A 108 10.49 -16.25 5.02
N SER A 109 11.74 -16.74 5.10
CA SER A 109 12.68 -16.42 6.20
C SER A 109 13.43 -15.10 5.97
N PHE A 110 13.68 -14.71 4.72
CA PHE A 110 14.38 -13.46 4.38
C PHE A 110 13.52 -12.19 4.55
N ARG A 111 12.19 -12.31 4.53
CA ARG A 111 11.23 -11.21 4.83
C ARG A 111 11.41 -10.64 6.25
N SER A 112 12.08 -11.37 7.15
CA SER A 112 12.47 -10.91 8.49
C SER A 112 13.74 -10.03 8.51
N PHE A 113 14.61 -10.13 7.47
CA PHE A 113 16.00 -9.66 7.57
C PHE A 113 16.31 -8.27 7.00
N ARG A 114 15.47 -7.68 6.12
CA ARG A 114 15.87 -6.49 5.36
C ARG A 114 14.77 -5.44 5.11
N ARG A 115 14.00 -5.11 6.15
CA ARG A 115 13.17 -3.90 6.11
C ARG A 115 14.05 -2.66 6.28
N SER A 116 14.21 -1.91 5.19
CA SER A 116 14.96 -0.65 5.05
C SER A 116 16.48 -0.74 5.20
N VAL A 117 17.20 -0.07 4.29
CA VAL A 117 18.65 0.14 4.37
C VAL A 117 18.93 0.88 5.68
N GLY A 118 19.39 0.15 6.71
CA GLY A 118 19.79 0.71 8.01
C GLY A 118 19.27 0.01 9.26
N VAL A 119 18.37 -0.98 9.17
CA VAL A 119 17.85 -1.68 10.36
C VAL A 119 18.53 -3.04 10.54
N GLN A 120 19.19 -3.20 11.68
CA GLN A 120 19.80 -4.45 12.16
C GLN A 120 18.76 -5.57 12.37
N PRO A 121 19.16 -6.85 12.38
CA PRO A 121 18.26 -7.98 12.15
C PRO A 121 17.23 -8.17 13.27
N ALA A 122 16.00 -8.48 12.85
CA ALA A 122 14.98 -9.26 13.56
C ALA A 122 15.00 -9.19 15.11
N LEU A 123 14.52 -8.09 15.68
CA LEU A 123 13.84 -8.16 16.97
C LEU A 123 12.35 -8.41 16.68
N GLU A 124 11.73 -9.38 17.34
CA GLU A 124 10.29 -9.64 17.26
C GLU A 124 9.52 -8.52 17.99
N HIS A 125 9.49 -7.32 17.43
CA HIS A 125 8.81 -6.18 18.04
C HIS A 125 7.34 -6.51 18.34
N ALA A 126 6.87 -6.14 19.54
CA ALA A 126 5.46 -6.21 19.86
C ALA A 126 4.72 -5.23 18.93
N THR A 127 3.72 -5.73 18.20
CA THR A 127 2.98 -4.97 17.21
C THR A 127 1.59 -4.65 17.75
N ILE A 128 1.24 -3.37 17.77
CA ILE A 128 -0.08 -2.87 18.11
C ILE A 128 -0.80 -2.45 16.84
N GLU A 129 -1.99 -2.98 16.65
CA GLU A 129 -2.90 -2.63 15.56
C GLU A 129 -4.09 -1.87 16.14
N LEU A 130 -4.31 -0.65 15.63
CA LEU A 130 -5.38 0.24 16.07
C LEU A 130 -6.32 0.52 14.90
N THR A 131 -7.62 0.40 15.13
CA THR A 131 -8.68 0.81 14.19
C THR A 131 -9.79 1.52 14.92
N GLY A 132 -10.33 2.58 14.33
CA GLY A 132 -11.43 3.33 14.93
C GLY A 132 -11.81 4.57 14.15
N ARG A 133 -12.74 5.35 14.70
CA ARG A 133 -13.07 6.67 14.17
C ARG A 133 -11.95 7.65 14.52
N ASP A 134 -11.47 8.37 13.52
CA ASP A 134 -10.46 9.41 13.70
C ASP A 134 -11.04 10.65 14.37
N ARG A 135 -10.20 11.40 15.08
CA ARG A 135 -10.54 12.72 15.64
C ARG A 135 -9.27 13.55 15.89
N PRO A 136 -9.36 14.89 15.84
CA PRO A 136 -8.24 15.75 16.19
C PRO A 136 -7.66 15.40 17.57
N GLY A 137 -6.35 15.20 17.62
CA GLY A 137 -5.61 14.85 18.84
C GLY A 137 -5.57 13.37 19.21
N LEU A 138 -6.24 12.48 18.46
CA LEU A 138 -6.22 11.02 18.74
C LEU A 138 -4.80 10.46 18.76
N LEU A 139 -3.98 10.78 17.75
CA LEU A 139 -2.60 10.32 17.68
C LEU A 139 -1.75 10.78 18.87
N SER A 140 -1.97 12.02 19.34
CA SER A 140 -1.29 12.56 20.52
C SER A 140 -1.67 11.78 21.78
N GLU A 141 -2.95 11.44 21.96
CA GLU A 141 -3.41 10.62 23.08
C GLU A 141 -2.83 9.19 23.04
N VAL A 142 -2.77 8.59 21.85
CA VAL A 142 -2.16 7.26 21.65
C VAL A 142 -0.68 7.26 22.02
N PHE A 143 0.10 8.21 21.49
CA PHE A 143 1.54 8.28 21.80
C PHE A 143 1.81 8.67 23.25
N ALA A 144 0.95 9.48 23.87
CA ALA A 144 1.04 9.81 25.29
C ALA A 144 0.86 8.55 26.17
N VAL A 145 -0.13 7.70 25.87
CA VAL A 145 -0.33 6.43 26.59
C VAL A 145 0.89 5.51 26.44
N LEU A 146 1.46 5.40 25.24
CA LEU A 146 2.65 4.57 25.02
C LEU A 146 3.87 5.11 25.79
N ALA A 147 4.06 6.44 25.80
CA ALA A 147 5.14 7.08 26.54
C ALA A 147 4.99 6.92 28.07
N ASP A 148 3.77 7.04 28.60
CA ASP A 148 3.48 6.83 30.02
C ASP A 148 3.76 5.38 30.46
N LEU A 149 3.46 4.42 29.58
CA LEU A 149 3.75 2.99 29.79
C LEU A 149 5.20 2.60 29.47
N LYS A 150 6.09 3.58 29.30
CA LYS A 150 7.54 3.36 29.07
C LYS A 150 7.79 2.46 27.86
N CYS A 151 6.98 2.64 26.82
CA CYS A 151 7.13 1.96 25.54
C CYS A 151 7.83 2.88 24.56
N ASN A 152 8.92 2.42 23.96
CA ASN A 152 9.55 3.09 22.84
C ASN A 152 8.85 2.72 21.53
N VAL A 153 8.65 3.68 20.62
CA VAL A 153 8.03 3.44 19.31
C VAL A 153 9.13 3.37 18.26
N VAL A 154 9.50 2.16 17.85
CA VAL A 154 10.57 1.95 16.85
C VAL A 154 10.10 2.30 15.44
N ALA A 155 8.83 2.02 15.16
CA ALA A 155 8.21 2.42 13.92
C ALA A 155 6.69 2.47 14.05
N ALA A 156 6.04 3.33 13.27
CA ALA A 156 4.59 3.37 13.18
C ALA A 156 4.17 3.77 11.78
N GLU A 157 3.02 3.29 11.35
CA GLU A 157 2.36 3.77 10.15
C GLU A 157 0.89 4.03 10.48
N VAL A 158 0.38 5.20 10.07
CA VAL A 158 -0.98 5.66 10.39
C VAL A 158 -1.63 6.19 9.14
N TRP A 159 -2.81 5.68 8.79
CA TRP A 159 -3.63 6.15 7.68
C TRP A 159 -4.99 6.61 8.21
N THR A 160 -5.48 7.71 7.66
CA THR A 160 -6.84 8.21 7.88
C THR A 160 -7.57 8.36 6.55
N HIS A 161 -8.83 7.96 6.50
CA HIS A 161 -9.69 8.13 5.34
C HIS A 161 -11.15 8.08 5.78
N ASN A 162 -12.01 8.97 5.26
CA ASN A 162 -13.45 9.00 5.59
C ASN A 162 -13.73 8.93 7.10
N SER A 163 -13.00 9.73 7.90
CA SER A 163 -13.10 9.76 9.37
C SER A 163 -12.80 8.41 10.05
N ARG A 164 -12.19 7.45 9.34
CA ARG A 164 -11.65 6.19 9.88
C ARG A 164 -10.14 6.28 9.96
N MET A 165 -9.57 5.64 10.97
CA MET A 165 -8.13 5.54 11.16
C MET A 165 -7.72 4.08 11.32
N ALA A 166 -6.61 3.71 10.67
CA ALA A 166 -5.87 2.49 10.94
C ALA A 166 -4.41 2.81 11.25
N SER A 167 -3.84 2.14 12.26
CA SER A 167 -2.44 2.29 12.61
C SER A 167 -1.80 0.97 13.00
N VAL A 168 -0.57 0.76 12.52
CA VAL A 168 0.32 -0.34 12.94
C VAL A 168 1.53 0.28 13.63
N VAL A 169 1.74 -0.05 14.90
CA VAL A 169 2.80 0.50 15.75
C VAL A 169 3.69 -0.63 16.26
N TYR A 170 4.99 -0.49 16.08
CA TYR A 170 6.00 -1.40 16.60
C TYR A 170 6.62 -0.79 17.84
N ILE A 171 6.51 -1.51 18.96
CA ILE A 171 6.98 -1.05 20.26
C ILE A 171 8.04 -1.97 20.85
N THR A 172 8.93 -1.37 21.63
CA THR A 172 9.89 -2.05 22.50
C THR A 172 9.80 -1.46 23.90
N ASP A 173 10.32 -2.20 24.87
CA ASP A 173 10.51 -1.69 26.21
C ASP A 173 11.60 -0.60 26.24
N GLU A 174 11.37 0.49 26.97
CA GLU A 174 12.34 1.59 27.12
C GLU A 174 13.64 1.16 27.83
N VAL A 175 13.54 0.30 28.84
CA VAL A 175 14.68 -0.04 29.71
C VAL A 175 15.57 -1.07 29.02
N ASN A 176 14.97 -2.09 28.43
CA ASN A 176 15.69 -3.22 27.87
C ASN A 176 15.95 -3.08 26.37
N GLY A 177 15.18 -2.25 25.66
CA GLY A 177 15.22 -2.17 24.20
C GLY A 177 14.71 -3.43 23.50
N VAL A 178 14.10 -4.36 24.25
CA VAL A 178 13.59 -5.65 23.76
C VAL A 178 12.08 -5.55 23.51
N ALA A 179 11.57 -6.46 22.69
CA ALA A 179 10.15 -6.67 22.54
C ALA A 179 9.44 -6.88 23.89
N ILE A 180 8.21 -6.37 23.98
CA ILE A 180 7.40 -6.55 25.18
C ILE A 180 6.62 -7.85 25.02
N ASP A 181 7.04 -8.88 25.76
CA ASP A 181 6.41 -10.21 25.70
C ASP A 181 5.50 -10.51 26.90
N ASP A 182 5.48 -9.63 27.91
CA ASP A 182 4.65 -9.80 29.10
C ASP A 182 3.14 -9.64 28.77
N PRO A 183 2.33 -10.71 28.88
CA PRO A 183 0.93 -10.68 28.50
C PRO A 183 0.10 -9.72 29.37
N GLU A 184 0.46 -9.53 30.64
CA GLU A 184 -0.27 -8.61 31.53
C GLU A 184 -0.06 -7.15 31.10
N ARG A 185 1.20 -6.77 30.83
CA ARG A 185 1.50 -5.46 30.28
C ARG A 185 0.87 -5.23 28.92
N LEU A 186 0.92 -6.21 28.00
CA LEU A 186 0.27 -6.08 26.69
C LEU A 186 -1.26 -5.94 26.82
N SER A 187 -1.88 -6.67 27.75
CA SER A 187 -3.31 -6.53 28.05
C SER A 187 -3.65 -5.14 28.60
N LYS A 188 -2.82 -4.60 29.50
CA LYS A 188 -2.99 -3.24 30.04
C LYS A 188 -2.86 -2.18 28.93
N ILE A 189 -1.85 -2.29 28.07
CA ILE A 189 -1.67 -1.41 26.91
C ILE A 189 -2.93 -1.47 26.02
N LYS A 190 -3.37 -2.68 25.68
CA LYS A 190 -4.57 -2.90 24.85
C LYS A 190 -5.81 -2.24 25.46
N GLN A 191 -6.06 -2.41 26.76
CA GLN A 191 -7.22 -1.83 27.43
C GLN A 191 -7.19 -0.30 27.43
N LEU A 192 -6.03 0.31 27.72
CA LEU A 192 -5.90 1.77 27.75
C LEU A 192 -6.09 2.38 26.35
N LEU A 193 -5.48 1.77 25.32
CA LEU A 193 -5.65 2.23 23.94
C LEU A 193 -7.08 2.03 23.44
N LEU A 194 -7.76 0.94 23.82
CA LEU A 194 -9.18 0.75 23.53
C LEU A 194 -10.05 1.86 24.16
N HIS A 195 -9.74 2.30 25.37
CA HIS A 195 -10.46 3.41 26.01
C HIS A 195 -10.27 4.72 25.25
N VAL A 196 -9.05 5.01 24.79
CA VAL A 196 -8.77 6.18 23.96
C VAL A 196 -9.56 6.11 22.65
N LEU A 197 -9.60 4.96 21.98
CA LEU A 197 -10.32 4.84 20.70
C LEU A 197 -11.85 4.87 20.85
N LYS A 198 -12.41 4.37 21.97
CA LYS A 198 -13.86 4.38 22.25
C LYS A 198 -14.41 5.75 22.68
N GLY A 199 -13.61 6.82 22.65
CA GLY A 199 -13.88 8.15 23.19
C GLY A 199 -15.17 8.87 22.78
N ASN A 200 -16.07 8.27 22.00
CA ASN A 200 -17.47 8.70 21.89
C ASN A 200 -18.38 7.52 21.49
N LYS A 201 -19.68 7.61 21.82
CA LYS A 201 -20.74 6.58 21.66
C LYS A 201 -21.01 6.18 20.21
N ASP A 202 -20.01 5.64 19.51
CA ASP A 202 -20.16 5.20 18.15
C ASP A 202 -20.72 3.78 18.10
N ARG A 203 -21.64 3.51 17.17
CA ARG A 203 -22.25 2.19 16.98
C ARG A 203 -21.28 1.20 16.32
N ARG A 204 -20.24 1.68 15.62
CA ARG A 204 -19.16 0.88 15.04
C ARG A 204 -18.02 0.77 16.06
N SER A 205 -17.65 -0.45 16.43
CA SER A 205 -16.69 -0.68 17.52
C SER A 205 -15.27 -0.34 17.11
N ALA A 206 -14.63 0.58 17.83
CA ALA A 206 -13.17 0.66 17.85
C ALA A 206 -12.56 -0.69 18.20
N ASN A 207 -11.46 -1.04 17.57
CA ASN A 207 -10.75 -2.28 17.81
C ASN A 207 -9.25 -2.04 17.98
N THR A 208 -8.67 -2.76 18.93
CA THR A 208 -7.24 -2.79 19.20
C THR A 208 -6.83 -4.25 19.27
N ALA A 209 -5.84 -4.62 18.48
CA ALA A 209 -5.18 -5.91 18.58
C ALA A 209 -3.71 -5.69 18.94
N VAL A 210 -3.15 -6.66 19.66
CA VAL A 210 -1.73 -6.71 19.99
C VAL A 210 -1.27 -8.09 19.60
N SER A 211 -0.24 -8.17 18.76
CA SER A 211 0.31 -9.42 18.27
C SER A 211 1.83 -9.36 18.23
N VAL A 212 2.46 -10.52 18.38
CA VAL A 212 3.91 -10.69 18.20
C VAL A 212 4.10 -11.38 16.86
N GLY A 213 4.77 -10.70 15.92
CA GLY A 213 5.00 -11.24 14.57
C GLY A 213 5.19 -10.17 13.50
N SER A 214 5.72 -10.57 12.34
CA SER A 214 6.01 -9.65 11.23
C SER A 214 4.93 -9.70 10.14
N THR A 215 3.98 -8.76 10.16
CA THR A 215 3.10 -8.49 9.02
C THR A 215 3.70 -7.36 8.15
N HIS A 216 3.40 -7.33 6.84
CA HIS A 216 3.79 -6.20 5.96
C HIS A 216 2.89 -5.00 6.27
N LYS A 217 3.46 -3.93 6.85
CA LYS A 217 2.72 -2.80 7.47
C LYS A 217 1.63 -2.25 6.56
N GLU A 218 2.01 -1.89 5.35
CA GLU A 218 1.13 -1.28 4.36
C GLU A 218 0.03 -2.23 3.90
N ARG A 219 0.34 -3.53 3.80
CA ARG A 219 -0.64 -4.56 3.42
C ARG A 219 -1.64 -4.76 4.54
N ARG A 220 -1.16 -4.75 5.79
CA ARG A 220 -1.99 -4.89 6.97
C ARG A 220 -2.91 -3.70 7.15
N LEU A 221 -2.44 -2.47 6.88
CA LEU A 221 -3.26 -1.26 6.88
C LEU A 221 -4.38 -1.33 5.84
N HIS A 222 -4.11 -1.83 4.63
CA HIS A 222 -5.17 -2.08 3.63
C HIS A 222 -6.26 -3.00 4.16
N GLN A 223 -5.88 -4.12 4.77
CA GLN A 223 -6.82 -5.08 5.36
C GLN A 223 -7.63 -4.46 6.50
N MET A 224 -6.98 -3.68 7.36
CA MET A 224 -7.61 -3.00 8.50
C MET A 224 -8.63 -1.97 8.02
N MET A 225 -8.26 -1.10 7.07
CA MET A 225 -9.17 -0.09 6.50
C MET A 225 -10.35 -0.73 5.78
N TYR A 226 -10.09 -1.78 4.99
CA TYR A 226 -11.16 -2.54 4.31
C TYR A 226 -12.12 -3.20 5.30
N ALA A 227 -11.61 -3.90 6.32
CA ALA A 227 -12.45 -4.53 7.34
C ALA A 227 -13.31 -3.52 8.11
N ASP A 228 -12.79 -2.29 8.26
CA ASP A 228 -13.45 -1.18 8.93
C ASP A 228 -14.41 -0.38 8.03
N ARG A 229 -14.48 -0.75 6.74
CA ARG A 229 -15.37 -0.18 5.72
C ARG A 229 -15.21 1.32 5.53
N ASP A 230 -13.97 1.78 5.46
CA ASP A 230 -13.65 3.17 5.11
C ASP A 230 -14.17 3.59 3.72
N TYR A 231 -14.43 2.63 2.83
CA TYR A 231 -14.99 2.86 1.49
C TYR A 231 -16.51 3.12 1.49
N ASP A 232 -17.22 2.90 2.59
CA ASP A 232 -18.63 3.26 2.71
C ASP A 232 -18.71 4.80 2.88
N ASN A 233 -19.08 5.52 1.83
CA ASN A 233 -19.38 6.95 1.95
C ASN A 233 -20.65 7.13 2.80
N ASP A 234 -20.49 7.52 4.07
CA ASP A 234 -21.62 8.01 4.85
C ASP A 234 -22.14 9.29 4.16
N VAL A 235 -23.38 9.25 3.68
CA VAL A 235 -24.06 10.27 2.84
C VAL A 235 -24.22 11.64 3.55
N MET A 236 -23.58 11.85 4.70
CA MET A 236 -23.86 12.93 5.64
C MET A 236 -22.78 14.02 5.72
N ASP A 237 -21.56 13.79 5.21
CA ASP A 237 -20.51 14.82 5.13
C ASP A 237 -20.33 15.31 3.69
N CYS A 238 -21.25 16.16 3.26
CA CYS A 238 -21.14 16.94 2.04
C CYS A 238 -20.19 18.13 2.25
N ALA A 239 -18.92 17.96 1.92
CA ALA A 239 -18.10 19.06 1.43
C ALA A 239 -17.74 18.77 -0.04
N PRO A 240 -18.00 19.69 -0.99
CA PRO A 240 -17.62 19.49 -2.38
C PRO A 240 -16.10 19.69 -2.47
N THR A 241 -15.33 18.62 -2.28
CA THR A 241 -13.93 18.60 -2.73
C THR A 241 -13.93 18.77 -4.23
N SER A 242 -13.12 19.72 -4.72
CA SER A 242 -13.06 20.09 -6.13
C SER A 242 -12.92 18.87 -7.05
N ASP A 243 -13.80 18.81 -8.05
CA ASP A 243 -14.09 17.67 -8.93
C ASP A 243 -12.94 17.25 -9.87
N ARG A 244 -11.69 17.69 -9.64
CA ARG A 244 -10.59 17.59 -10.61
C ARG A 244 -9.60 16.45 -10.37
N THR A 245 -9.67 15.74 -9.24
CA THR A 245 -8.71 14.68 -8.85
C THR A 245 -9.38 13.37 -8.45
N LYS A 246 -10.66 13.18 -8.79
CA LYS A 246 -11.34 11.92 -8.50
C LYS A 246 -10.78 10.83 -9.42
N PRO A 247 -10.30 9.70 -8.88
CA PRO A 247 -9.90 8.58 -9.72
C PRO A 247 -11.10 8.09 -10.53
N LEU A 248 -10.92 7.90 -11.82
CA LEU A 248 -11.94 7.33 -12.69
C LEU A 248 -11.81 5.81 -12.66
N VAL A 249 -12.78 5.14 -12.05
CA VAL A 249 -12.86 3.68 -12.00
C VAL A 249 -14.10 3.23 -12.76
N THR A 250 -13.92 2.43 -13.81
CA THR A 250 -15.03 1.76 -14.50
C THR A 250 -14.91 0.25 -14.37
N VAL A 251 -16.05 -0.38 -14.19
CA VAL A 251 -16.16 -1.84 -14.06
C VAL A 251 -17.19 -2.31 -15.08
N GLU A 252 -16.77 -3.16 -16.00
CA GLU A 252 -17.56 -3.61 -17.14
C GLU A 252 -17.51 -5.13 -17.24
N LYS A 253 -18.62 -5.74 -17.65
CA LYS A 253 -18.68 -7.19 -17.86
C LYS A 253 -18.25 -7.51 -19.29
N CYS A 254 -17.21 -8.31 -19.45
CA CYS A 254 -16.82 -8.85 -20.74
C CYS A 254 -17.59 -10.15 -20.99
N ALA A 255 -18.68 -10.07 -21.77
CA ALA A 255 -19.57 -11.19 -22.04
C ALA A 255 -18.87 -12.35 -22.77
N ASP A 256 -17.91 -12.04 -23.64
CA ASP A 256 -17.32 -13.02 -24.57
C ASP A 256 -16.29 -13.95 -23.91
N LYS A 257 -15.72 -13.56 -22.76
CA LYS A 257 -14.63 -14.30 -22.09
C LYS A 257 -14.89 -14.60 -20.62
N GLY A 258 -16.09 -14.27 -20.11
CA GLY A 258 -16.47 -14.53 -18.70
C GLY A 258 -15.57 -13.81 -17.70
N TYR A 259 -15.05 -12.63 -18.06
CA TYR A 259 -14.24 -11.78 -17.19
C TYR A 259 -15.02 -10.51 -16.81
N THR A 260 -14.63 -9.92 -15.69
CA THR A 260 -14.94 -8.51 -15.40
C THR A 260 -13.71 -7.68 -15.71
N VAL A 261 -13.88 -6.61 -16.47
CA VAL A 261 -12.83 -5.66 -16.81
C VAL A 261 -12.93 -4.47 -15.87
N VAL A 262 -11.82 -4.15 -15.21
CA VAL A 262 -11.68 -2.98 -14.35
C VAL A 262 -10.70 -2.02 -15.02
N ASN A 263 -11.15 -0.82 -15.32
CA ASN A 263 -10.30 0.26 -15.79
C ASN A 263 -10.16 1.32 -14.71
N LEU A 264 -8.93 1.75 -14.47
CA LEU A 264 -8.57 2.74 -13.48
C LEU A 264 -7.69 3.80 -14.15
N SER A 265 -8.09 5.06 -14.00
CA SER A 265 -7.35 6.22 -14.48
C SER A 265 -7.25 7.25 -13.38
N CYS A 266 -6.04 7.58 -12.95
CA CYS A 266 -5.79 8.58 -11.92
C CYS A 266 -4.39 9.18 -12.07
N PRO A 267 -4.06 10.28 -11.38
CA PRO A 267 -2.69 10.77 -11.29
C PRO A 267 -1.74 9.65 -10.85
N ASP A 268 -0.61 9.50 -11.53
CA ASP A 268 0.38 8.50 -11.18
C ASP A 268 1.04 8.84 -9.84
N ARG A 269 1.31 7.80 -9.06
CA ARG A 269 2.01 7.94 -7.79
C ARG A 269 2.72 6.65 -7.41
N PRO A 270 3.79 6.73 -6.59
CA PRO A 270 4.42 5.55 -6.04
C PRO A 270 3.39 4.61 -5.38
N LYS A 271 3.60 3.31 -5.58
CA LYS A 271 2.81 2.21 -4.98
C LYS A 271 1.33 2.14 -5.41
N LEU A 272 0.92 2.85 -6.47
CA LEU A 272 -0.46 2.77 -6.98
C LEU A 272 -0.85 1.33 -7.37
N LEU A 273 0.00 0.63 -8.13
CA LEU A 273 -0.24 -0.79 -8.49
C LEU A 273 -0.40 -1.68 -7.26
N PHE A 274 0.42 -1.47 -6.23
CA PHE A 274 0.34 -2.21 -4.97
C PHE A 274 -1.01 -2.03 -4.30
N ASP A 275 -1.52 -0.79 -4.24
CA ASP A 275 -2.81 -0.49 -3.61
C ASP A 275 -3.98 -1.12 -4.38
N THR A 276 -3.95 -1.06 -5.72
CA THR A 276 -4.97 -1.68 -6.58
C THR A 276 -5.00 -3.20 -6.41
N VAL A 277 -3.84 -3.85 -6.49
CA VAL A 277 -3.73 -5.32 -6.35
C VAL A 277 -4.09 -5.76 -4.93
N CYS A 278 -3.73 -4.98 -3.90
CA CYS A 278 -4.18 -5.23 -2.53
C CYS A 278 -5.70 -5.27 -2.44
N THR A 279 -6.37 -4.25 -3.00
CA THR A 279 -7.82 -4.11 -2.97
C THR A 279 -8.51 -5.28 -3.67
N LEU A 280 -8.05 -5.61 -4.89
CA LEU A 280 -8.60 -6.75 -5.65
C LEU A 280 -8.44 -8.06 -4.87
N THR A 281 -7.28 -8.27 -4.25
CA THR A 281 -7.00 -9.48 -3.46
C THR A 281 -7.85 -9.53 -2.18
N ASP A 282 -8.04 -8.41 -1.47
CA ASP A 282 -8.86 -8.34 -0.25
C ASP A 282 -10.34 -8.60 -0.54
N MET A 283 -10.80 -8.18 -1.72
CA MET A 283 -12.14 -8.49 -2.24
C MET A 283 -12.24 -9.87 -2.89
N GLN A 284 -11.21 -10.71 -2.75
CA GLN A 284 -11.18 -12.09 -3.27
C GLN A 284 -11.26 -12.20 -4.79
N TYR A 285 -10.80 -11.18 -5.52
CA TYR A 285 -10.62 -11.25 -6.97
C TYR A 285 -9.23 -11.73 -7.36
N VAL A 286 -9.17 -12.53 -8.42
CA VAL A 286 -7.94 -13.00 -9.06
C VAL A 286 -7.78 -12.25 -10.38
N VAL A 287 -6.59 -11.67 -10.57
CA VAL A 287 -6.20 -11.00 -11.82
C VAL A 287 -5.65 -12.05 -12.79
N TYR A 288 -6.31 -12.20 -13.94
CA TYR A 288 -5.86 -13.10 -15.02
C TYR A 288 -5.01 -12.36 -16.04
N HIS A 289 -5.45 -11.16 -16.43
CA HIS A 289 -4.67 -10.30 -17.31
C HIS A 289 -4.66 -8.89 -16.75
N GLY A 290 -3.57 -8.17 -16.96
CA GLY A 290 -3.44 -6.79 -16.53
C GLY A 290 -2.50 -6.03 -17.43
N THR A 291 -2.86 -4.78 -17.73
CA THR A 291 -1.98 -3.83 -18.41
C THR A 291 -1.90 -2.57 -17.58
N ILE A 292 -0.69 -2.19 -17.19
CA ILE A 292 -0.40 -1.02 -16.38
C ILE A 292 0.55 -0.12 -17.14
N ILE A 293 0.19 1.16 -17.26
CA ILE A 293 0.96 2.19 -17.95
C ILE A 293 1.01 3.42 -17.05
N ALA A 294 2.22 3.79 -16.62
CA ALA A 294 2.55 4.88 -15.71
C ALA A 294 3.76 5.67 -16.23
N GLU A 295 3.73 6.02 -17.52
CA GLU A 295 4.81 6.73 -18.23
C GLU A 295 4.56 8.25 -18.33
N GLY A 296 3.64 8.79 -17.54
CA GLY A 296 3.24 10.19 -17.55
C GLY A 296 2.69 10.65 -16.20
N PRO A 297 2.04 11.84 -16.16
CA PRO A 297 1.42 12.35 -14.93
C PRO A 297 0.17 11.56 -14.52
N GLU A 298 -0.40 10.79 -15.45
CA GLU A 298 -1.53 9.89 -15.20
C GLU A 298 -1.07 8.44 -15.37
N ALA A 299 -1.64 7.57 -14.54
CA ALA A 299 -1.52 6.13 -14.64
C ALA A 299 -2.84 5.53 -15.11
N HIS A 300 -2.74 4.62 -16.09
CA HIS A 300 -3.84 3.83 -16.60
C HIS A 300 -3.59 2.36 -16.27
N GLN A 301 -4.57 1.72 -15.65
CA GLN A 301 -4.52 0.31 -15.30
C GLN A 301 -5.80 -0.39 -15.77
N GLU A 302 -5.63 -1.43 -16.58
CA GLU A 302 -6.71 -2.31 -17.05
C GLU A 302 -6.48 -3.70 -16.45
N TYR A 303 -7.49 -4.27 -15.78
CA TYR A 303 -7.44 -5.61 -15.20
C TYR A 303 -8.61 -6.46 -15.66
N TYR A 304 -8.32 -7.72 -15.99
CA TYR A 304 -9.29 -8.76 -16.26
C TYR A 304 -9.35 -9.67 -15.05
N ILE A 305 -10.45 -9.60 -14.31
CA ILE A 305 -10.61 -10.27 -13.03
C ILE A 305 -11.75 -11.28 -13.06
N ARG A 306 -11.64 -12.28 -12.19
CA ARG A 306 -12.75 -13.14 -11.75
C ARG A 306 -12.72 -13.23 -10.24
N HIS A 307 -13.87 -13.47 -9.64
CA HIS A 307 -13.90 -13.81 -8.23
C HIS A 307 -13.25 -15.18 -8.00
N ILE A 308 -12.83 -15.49 -6.78
CA ILE A 308 -12.11 -16.72 -6.43
C ILE A 308 -12.92 -18.00 -6.73
N ASP A 309 -14.24 -17.87 -6.85
CA ASP A 309 -15.15 -18.93 -7.29
C ASP A 309 -15.17 -19.17 -8.81
N GLY A 310 -14.42 -18.36 -9.57
CA GLY A 310 -14.31 -18.42 -11.02
C GLY A 310 -15.38 -17.63 -11.77
N TRP A 311 -16.32 -16.97 -11.09
CA TRP A 311 -17.39 -16.21 -11.72
C TRP A 311 -17.03 -14.73 -11.90
N PRO A 312 -17.53 -14.07 -12.97
CA PRO A 312 -17.47 -12.62 -13.07
C PRO A 312 -18.44 -11.97 -12.08
N ILE A 313 -18.26 -10.68 -11.84
CA ILE A 313 -19.16 -9.89 -10.99
C ILE A 313 -20.60 -10.03 -11.49
N SER A 314 -21.49 -10.41 -10.57
CA SER A 314 -22.87 -10.77 -10.91
C SER A 314 -23.89 -9.71 -10.51
N SER A 315 -23.60 -8.90 -9.49
CA SER A 315 -24.54 -7.92 -8.93
C SER A 315 -24.03 -6.48 -9.02
N GLU A 316 -24.95 -5.52 -9.23
CA GLU A 316 -24.60 -4.10 -9.24
C GLU A 316 -24.09 -3.62 -7.88
N ALA A 317 -24.59 -4.18 -6.79
CA ALA A 317 -24.12 -3.85 -5.45
C ALA A 317 -22.65 -4.27 -5.23
N GLU A 318 -22.24 -5.44 -5.73
CA GLU A 318 -20.84 -5.88 -5.71
C GLU A 318 -19.95 -5.01 -6.61
N ARG A 319 -20.43 -4.70 -7.82
CA ARG A 319 -19.77 -3.77 -8.74
C ARG A 319 -19.51 -2.41 -8.09
N GLN A 320 -20.52 -1.81 -7.47
CA GLN A 320 -20.40 -0.52 -6.81
C GLN A 320 -19.46 -0.57 -5.60
N ARG A 321 -19.50 -1.67 -4.83
CA ARG A 321 -18.54 -1.89 -3.73
C ARG A 321 -17.10 -1.94 -4.24
N LEU A 322 -16.84 -2.64 -5.35
CA LEU A 322 -15.50 -2.71 -5.94
C LEU A 322 -15.00 -1.33 -6.36
N ILE A 323 -15.86 -0.53 -7.01
CA ILE A 323 -15.56 0.86 -7.37
C ILE A 323 -15.18 1.66 -6.12
N HIS A 324 -16.02 1.64 -5.08
CA HIS A 324 -15.74 2.38 -3.85
C HIS A 324 -14.46 1.93 -3.16
N CYS A 325 -14.18 0.62 -3.10
CA CYS A 325 -12.97 0.09 -2.49
C CYS A 325 -11.71 0.56 -3.24
N LEU A 326 -11.75 0.56 -4.58
CA LEU A 326 -10.63 1.05 -5.40
C LEU A 326 -10.45 2.56 -5.26
N GLU A 327 -11.53 3.35 -5.30
CA GLU A 327 -11.47 4.79 -5.07
C GLU A 327 -10.88 5.11 -3.69
N ALA A 328 -11.33 4.43 -2.64
CA ALA A 328 -10.82 4.60 -1.28
C ALA A 328 -9.34 4.23 -1.20
N ALA A 329 -8.94 3.07 -1.73
CA ALA A 329 -7.55 2.63 -1.74
C ALA A 329 -6.59 3.62 -2.44
N ILE A 330 -7.04 4.24 -3.53
CA ILE A 330 -6.27 5.29 -4.20
C ILE A 330 -6.15 6.51 -3.28
N LYS A 331 -7.28 6.99 -2.74
CA LYS A 331 -7.40 8.20 -1.92
C LYS A 331 -6.65 8.13 -0.58
N ARG A 332 -6.56 6.95 0.06
CA ARG A 332 -5.82 6.75 1.34
C ARG A 332 -4.37 7.27 1.30
N ARG A 333 -3.75 7.29 0.12
CA ARG A 333 -2.35 7.74 -0.08
C ARG A 333 -2.20 9.00 -0.91
N THR A 334 -3.30 9.52 -1.46
CA THR A 334 -3.35 10.86 -2.03
C THR A 334 -3.47 11.83 -0.86
N SER A 335 -2.35 12.03 -0.17
CA SER A 335 -2.34 12.74 1.12
C SER A 335 -2.67 14.21 0.87
N GLU A 336 -3.86 14.63 1.28
CA GLU A 336 -4.22 16.04 1.36
C GLU A 336 -3.46 16.66 2.55
N GLY A 337 -2.80 17.79 2.33
CA GLY A 337 -2.11 18.53 3.38
C GLY A 337 -0.63 18.77 3.14
N ILE A 338 0.03 19.36 4.14
CA ILE A 338 1.44 19.73 4.11
C ILE A 338 2.29 18.57 4.63
N ARG A 339 3.39 18.28 3.94
CA ARG A 339 4.32 17.23 4.32
C ARG A 339 5.42 17.79 5.24
N LEU A 340 5.42 17.32 6.49
CA LEU A 340 6.38 17.67 7.53
C LEU A 340 7.35 16.51 7.78
N GLU A 341 8.65 16.74 7.64
CA GLU A 341 9.71 15.78 7.96
C GLU A 341 10.38 16.18 9.28
N LEU A 342 10.28 15.29 10.27
CA LEU A 342 10.94 15.41 11.56
C LEU A 342 12.22 14.56 11.55
N CYS A 343 13.36 15.17 11.85
CA CYS A 343 14.64 14.48 12.04
C CYS A 343 15.28 14.96 13.35
N SER A 344 15.38 14.05 14.32
CA SER A 344 15.92 14.33 15.66
C SER A 344 16.59 13.08 16.24
N GLU A 345 17.35 13.23 17.32
CA GLU A 345 17.66 12.09 18.18
C GLU A 345 16.36 11.48 18.72
N ASP A 346 16.27 10.15 18.67
CA ASP A 346 15.12 9.40 19.15
C ASP A 346 15.13 9.33 20.67
N ARG A 347 13.96 9.53 21.27
CA ARG A 347 13.76 9.43 22.71
C ARG A 347 12.32 9.05 23.01
N VAL A 348 12.11 8.37 24.13
CA VAL A 348 10.76 8.09 24.62
C VAL A 348 10.02 9.42 24.87
N GLY A 349 8.77 9.46 24.41
CA GLY A 349 7.93 10.65 24.47
C GLY A 349 8.11 11.65 23.31
N LEU A 350 9.11 11.52 22.43
CA LEU A 350 9.31 12.45 21.31
C LEU A 350 8.03 12.62 20.45
N LEU A 351 7.42 11.50 20.06
CA LEU A 351 6.20 11.51 19.26
C LEU A 351 5.01 12.10 20.03
N SER A 352 4.92 11.86 21.33
CA SER A 352 3.89 12.44 22.19
C SER A 352 4.00 13.96 22.22
N ASP A 353 5.21 14.49 22.41
CA ASP A 353 5.46 15.93 22.48
C ASP A 353 5.19 16.61 21.13
N VAL A 354 5.70 16.05 20.04
CA VAL A 354 5.51 16.63 18.68
C VAL A 354 4.05 16.61 18.27
N THR A 355 3.35 15.48 18.44
CA THR A 355 1.94 15.39 18.07
C THR A 355 1.03 16.18 19.00
N ARG A 356 1.46 16.43 20.25
CA ARG A 356 0.79 17.37 21.15
C ARG A 356 0.91 18.80 20.65
N ILE A 357 2.10 19.24 20.22
CA ILE A 357 2.31 20.57 19.62
C ILE A 357 1.42 20.74 18.38
N PHE A 358 1.33 19.71 17.53
CA PHE A 358 0.42 19.72 16.38
C PHE A 358 -1.03 19.95 16.82
N ARG A 359 -1.50 19.17 17.80
CA ARG A 359 -2.85 19.31 18.36
C ARG A 359 -3.11 20.70 18.94
N GLU A 360 -2.18 21.24 19.73
CA GLU A 360 -2.30 22.55 20.39
C GLU A 360 -2.33 23.70 19.38
N ASN A 361 -1.67 23.53 18.22
CA ASN A 361 -1.71 24.47 17.10
C ASN A 361 -2.86 24.19 16.10
N GLY A 362 -3.79 23.29 16.42
CA GLY A 362 -4.97 23.01 15.60
C GLY A 362 -4.69 22.21 14.33
N LEU A 363 -3.57 21.48 14.27
CA LEU A 363 -3.23 20.57 13.18
C LEU A 363 -3.81 19.17 13.43
N SER A 364 -4.32 18.55 12.36
CA SER A 364 -4.70 17.15 12.32
C SER A 364 -3.73 16.37 11.44
N VAL A 365 -3.35 15.16 11.87
CA VAL A 365 -2.43 14.29 11.13
C VAL A 365 -3.24 13.30 10.31
N THR A 366 -3.20 13.44 8.98
CA THR A 366 -3.93 12.55 8.07
C THR A 366 -3.15 11.28 7.76
N ARG A 367 -1.82 11.37 7.78
CA ARG A 367 -0.91 10.24 7.60
C ARG A 367 0.38 10.45 8.39
N ALA A 368 0.89 9.37 8.97
CA ALA A 368 2.20 9.37 9.63
C ALA A 368 3.01 8.15 9.25
N GLU A 369 4.30 8.37 8.99
CA GLU A 369 5.33 7.34 8.83
C GLU A 369 6.41 7.63 9.85
N VAL A 370 6.58 6.73 10.80
CA VAL A 370 7.53 6.84 11.91
C VAL A 370 8.56 5.75 11.76
N THR A 371 9.84 6.12 11.77
CA THR A 371 10.94 5.15 11.72
C THR A 371 12.12 5.63 12.56
N THR A 372 12.66 4.74 13.38
CA THR A 372 13.94 4.94 14.05
C THR A 372 15.06 4.28 13.25
N ARG A 373 16.11 5.04 12.94
CA ARG A 373 17.34 4.58 12.26
C ARG A 373 18.54 4.84 13.16
N GLY A 374 19.07 3.79 13.77
CA GLY A 374 20.11 3.93 14.80
C GLY A 374 19.56 4.73 15.98
N SER A 375 20.20 5.85 16.32
CA SER A 375 19.74 6.77 17.36
C SER A 375 18.85 7.92 16.85
N GLN A 376 18.53 7.95 15.55
CA GLN A 376 17.76 9.05 14.96
C GLN A 376 16.32 8.64 14.65
N ALA A 377 15.37 9.48 15.07
CA ALA A 377 13.99 9.42 14.64
C ALA A 377 13.85 10.17 13.31
N VAL A 378 13.37 9.49 12.28
CA VAL A 378 13.06 10.04 10.96
C VAL A 378 11.59 9.79 10.68
N ASN A 379 10.78 10.82 10.89
CA ASN A 379 9.33 10.72 10.82
C ASN A 379 8.77 11.68 9.77
N VAL A 380 7.73 11.24 9.07
CA VAL A 380 7.01 12.03 8.06
C VAL A 380 5.56 12.12 8.49
N PHE A 381 5.04 13.34 8.56
CA PHE A 381 3.64 13.61 8.88
C PHE A 381 3.01 14.39 7.74
N TYR A 382 1.81 14.00 7.34
CA TYR A 382 0.96 14.78 6.46
C TYR A 382 -0.12 15.42 7.33
N VAL A 383 -0.20 16.75 7.28
CA VAL A 383 -1.06 17.52 8.18
C VAL A 383 -2.02 18.44 7.44
N THR A 384 -3.25 18.49 7.95
CA THR A 384 -4.29 19.44 7.59
C THR A 384 -4.68 20.26 8.82
N ASP A 385 -5.53 21.27 8.67
CA ASP A 385 -6.15 21.87 9.83
C ASP A 385 -7.18 20.92 10.48
N ALA A 386 -7.65 21.25 11.68
CA ALA A 386 -8.65 20.44 12.39
C ALA A 386 -10.00 20.30 11.66
N SER A 387 -10.25 21.09 10.60
CA SER A 387 -11.45 21.04 9.76
C SER A 387 -11.22 20.32 8.43
N GLY A 388 -10.00 19.84 8.16
CA GLY A 388 -9.63 19.16 6.92
C GLY A 388 -9.16 20.07 5.78
N TYR A 389 -9.02 21.37 6.01
CA TYR A 389 -8.54 22.31 4.99
C TYR A 389 -7.00 22.46 5.01
N PRO A 390 -6.41 23.02 3.93
CA PRO A 390 -4.99 23.34 3.89
C PRO A 390 -4.57 24.27 5.04
N VAL A 391 -3.44 23.94 5.68
CA VAL A 391 -2.91 24.69 6.82
C VAL A 391 -2.35 26.04 6.35
N LYS A 392 -2.58 27.08 7.16
CA LYS A 392 -2.00 28.41 6.92
C LYS A 392 -0.50 28.42 7.23
N ASN A 393 0.28 29.16 6.45
CA ASN A 393 1.73 29.20 6.59
C ASN A 393 2.17 29.74 7.95
N GLU A 394 1.42 30.68 8.55
CA GLU A 394 1.73 31.22 9.88
C GLU A 394 1.66 30.15 10.97
N THR A 395 0.70 29.23 10.88
CA THR A 395 0.57 28.11 11.81
C THR A 395 1.73 27.14 11.68
N ILE A 396 2.16 26.85 10.44
CA ILE A 396 3.33 25.99 10.20
C ILE A 396 4.60 26.61 10.79
N GLU A 397 4.83 27.90 10.57
CA GLU A 397 6.00 28.57 11.14
C GLU A 397 5.97 28.65 12.67
N ALA A 398 4.79 28.80 13.29
CA ALA A 398 4.64 28.72 14.74
C ALA A 398 5.06 27.33 15.27
N VAL A 399 4.55 26.26 14.65
CA VAL A 399 4.89 24.87 15.00
C VAL A 399 6.38 24.58 14.80
N ARG A 400 6.97 25.05 13.70
CA ARG A 400 8.42 24.89 13.45
C ARG A 400 9.27 25.66 14.45
N LYS A 401 8.82 26.83 14.90
CA LYS A 401 9.51 27.62 15.93
C LYS A 401 9.49 26.90 17.28
N GLU A 402 8.38 26.23 17.61
CA GLU A 402 8.21 25.50 18.86
C GLU A 402 9.01 24.18 18.89
N ILE A 403 8.98 23.40 17.81
CA ILE A 403 9.71 22.13 17.72
C ILE A 403 11.21 22.34 17.42
N GLY A 404 11.52 23.33 16.59
CA GLY A 404 12.87 23.62 16.10
C GLY A 404 12.95 23.57 14.57
N LEU A 405 13.42 24.68 13.98
CA LEU A 405 13.47 24.88 12.51
C LEU A 405 14.36 23.88 11.76
N THR A 406 15.42 23.38 12.43
CA THR A 406 16.35 22.39 11.88
C THR A 406 15.84 20.96 12.01
N ILE A 407 14.97 20.73 12.99
CA ILE A 407 14.39 19.44 13.35
C ILE A 407 13.15 19.14 12.50
N LEU A 408 12.31 20.15 12.26
CA LEU A 408 11.08 20.03 11.46
C LEU A 408 11.21 20.77 10.13
N ARG A 409 11.28 20.02 9.03
CA ARG A 409 11.36 20.52 7.66
C ARG A 409 10.02 20.41 6.96
N VAL A 410 9.68 21.43 6.18
CA VAL A 410 8.48 21.42 5.32
C VAL A 410 8.94 21.06 3.91
N LYS A 411 8.30 20.08 3.28
CA LYS A 411 8.40 19.88 1.83
C LYS A 411 7.10 20.34 1.19
N ASP A 412 7.19 21.38 0.37
CA ASP A 412 6.09 21.76 -0.53
C ASP A 412 6.07 20.77 -1.68
N GLU A 413 5.01 19.96 -1.77
CA GLU A 413 4.68 19.19 -2.98
C GLU A 413 3.75 19.98 -3.91
N THR A 414 3.97 21.29 -4.04
CA THR A 414 3.49 22.04 -5.20
C THR A 414 4.42 21.74 -6.36
N TYR A 415 3.98 20.81 -7.23
CA TYR A 415 4.50 20.50 -8.56
C TYR A 415 5.70 21.36 -8.98
N SER A 416 6.90 20.78 -8.92
CA SER A 416 8.06 21.33 -9.63
C SER A 416 7.82 21.20 -11.14
N THR A 417 7.05 22.11 -11.70
CA THR A 417 7.00 22.33 -13.15
C THR A 417 8.36 22.84 -13.60
N SER A 418 9.07 22.01 -14.36
CA SER A 418 10.15 22.45 -15.24
C SER A 418 9.67 23.57 -16.17
N PRO A 419 10.55 24.48 -16.63
CA PRO A 419 10.15 25.67 -17.38
C PRO A 419 9.48 25.32 -18.72
N PRO A 420 8.55 26.16 -19.21
CA PRO A 420 7.78 25.87 -20.42
C PRO A 420 8.67 25.99 -21.67
N GLN A 421 8.86 24.88 -22.38
CA GLN A 421 9.32 24.92 -23.77
C GLN A 421 8.12 25.00 -24.71
N GLN A 422 8.26 25.90 -25.68
CA GLN A 422 7.25 26.46 -26.56
C GLN A 422 6.45 25.39 -27.34
N GLY A 423 5.14 25.63 -27.44
CA GLY A 423 4.19 24.75 -28.09
C GLY A 423 4.34 24.71 -29.61
N GLY A 424 4.46 23.49 -30.14
CA GLY A 424 4.04 23.12 -31.48
C GLY A 424 2.61 22.59 -31.44
N LYS A 425 1.70 23.27 -32.14
CA LYS A 425 0.29 22.90 -32.32
C LYS A 425 0.17 21.53 -33.00
N PHE A 426 -0.57 20.57 -32.43
CA PHE A 426 -1.22 19.52 -33.21
C PHE A 426 -2.62 19.18 -32.68
N SER A 427 -3.47 18.89 -33.65
CA SER A 427 -4.94 18.86 -33.65
C SER A 427 -5.52 17.59 -33.02
N LEU A 428 -6.71 17.76 -32.44
CA LEU A 428 -7.64 16.71 -32.01
C LEU A 428 -8.06 15.82 -33.19
N GLY A 429 -8.14 14.51 -32.94
CA GLY A 429 -8.69 13.51 -33.86
C GLY A 429 -8.77 12.12 -33.22
N ASN A 430 -9.97 11.73 -32.79
CA ASN A 430 -10.33 10.41 -32.25
C ASN A 430 -9.91 9.24 -33.15
N LEU A 431 -9.49 8.12 -32.54
CA LEU A 431 -9.78 6.72 -32.92
C LEU A 431 -9.12 5.74 -31.91
N PHE A 432 -9.78 5.48 -30.78
CA PHE A 432 -9.42 4.35 -29.91
C PHE A 432 -10.09 3.08 -30.45
N ARG A 433 -9.28 2.23 -31.11
CA ARG A 433 -9.63 0.85 -31.44
C ARG A 433 -8.63 -0.07 -30.74
N SER A 434 -9.17 -1.00 -29.96
CA SER A 434 -8.51 -2.02 -29.12
C SER A 434 -7.10 -2.44 -29.58
N ARG A 435 -6.07 -1.98 -28.86
CA ARG A 435 -4.64 -2.35 -29.07
C ARG A 435 -4.15 -3.49 -28.16
N SER A 436 -4.93 -3.90 -27.14
CA SER A 436 -4.52 -4.91 -26.15
C SER A 436 -4.37 -6.32 -26.72
N GLU A 437 -5.25 -6.75 -27.64
CA GLU A 437 -5.17 -8.11 -28.19
C GLU A 437 -3.98 -8.32 -29.12
N ARG A 438 -3.65 -7.35 -29.98
CA ARG A 438 -2.57 -7.48 -30.98
C ARG A 438 -1.17 -7.53 -30.38
N PHE A 439 -0.95 -6.93 -29.21
CA PHE A 439 0.37 -6.90 -28.59
C PHE A 439 0.66 -8.17 -27.77
N LEU A 440 -0.38 -8.76 -27.16
CA LEU A 440 -0.29 -10.08 -26.52
C LEU A 440 -0.05 -11.19 -27.56
N PHE A 441 -0.59 -11.05 -28.78
CA PHE A 441 -0.24 -11.92 -29.92
C PHE A 441 1.23 -11.82 -30.32
N SER A 442 1.82 -10.61 -30.35
CA SER A 442 3.24 -10.44 -30.72
C SER A 442 4.23 -10.95 -29.66
N LEU A 443 3.78 -11.09 -28.40
CA LEU A 443 4.56 -11.67 -27.29
C LEU A 443 4.38 -13.20 -27.16
N GLY A 444 3.63 -13.85 -28.06
CA GLY A 444 3.41 -15.30 -28.02
C GLY A 444 2.50 -15.79 -26.88
N LEU A 445 1.77 -14.88 -26.24
CA LEU A 445 0.95 -15.16 -25.04
C LEU A 445 -0.45 -15.73 -25.34
N ILE A 446 -0.80 -15.90 -26.62
CA ILE A 446 -2.06 -16.52 -27.06
C ILE A 446 -1.73 -17.44 -28.27
N LYS A 447 -2.01 -18.75 -28.16
CA LYS A 447 -1.94 -19.67 -29.30
C LYS A 447 -3.23 -19.59 -30.11
N SER A 448 -3.12 -19.36 -31.42
CA SER A 448 -4.25 -19.49 -32.35
C SER A 448 -4.65 -20.95 -32.50
N CYS A 449 -5.86 -21.32 -32.07
CA CYS A 449 -6.53 -22.50 -32.62
C CYS A 449 -7.22 -22.10 -33.93
N SER A 450 -6.51 -22.25 -35.05
CA SER A 450 -7.11 -22.25 -36.38
C SER A 450 -7.75 -23.63 -36.59
N CYS A 451 -9.04 -23.78 -36.26
CA CYS A 451 -9.80 -24.92 -36.77
C CYS A 451 -10.16 -24.60 -38.24
N ALA A 452 -9.55 -25.36 -39.14
CA ALA A 452 -10.00 -25.51 -40.50
C ALA A 452 -11.44 -26.07 -40.49
N PHE A 453 -12.35 -25.41 -41.19
CA PHE A 453 -13.58 -26.01 -41.67
C PHE A 453 -13.31 -26.51 -43.09
N GLU A 454 -13.44 -27.83 -43.28
CA GLU A 454 -13.98 -28.40 -44.53
C GLU A 454 -15.50 -28.26 -44.52
#